data_AF-A0A947SSE7-F1
#
_entry.id   AF-A0A947SSE7-F1
#
_cell.length_a   1.000
_cell.length_b   1.000
_cell.length_c   1.000
_cell.angle_alpha   90.00
_cell.angle_beta   90.00
_cell.angle_gamma   90.00
#
_symmetry.space_group_name_H-M   'P 1'
#
loop_
_entity.id
_entity.type
_entity.pdbx_description
1 polymer ?
#
loop_
_entity_poly.entity_id
_entity_poly.type
_entity_poly.pdbx_seq_one_letter_code
_entity_poly.pdbx_strand_id
1 'polypeptide(L)' 'MSRVILKDKITHKLNKNGRYSYSVIIPKEVVKKFGWREKQKLNLEIDLRGKKIIIKDWLPARKAKKK' A
#
# COMPACT_ATOMS: atom_id res chain seq x y z
N MET A 1 9.70 6.09 23.22
CA MET A 1 9.22 4.97 22.37
C MET A 1 7.74 4.78 22.63
N SER A 2 6.87 5.43 21.85
CA SER A 2 5.42 5.20 21.92
C SER A 2 5.09 3.92 21.17
N ARG A 3 4.43 2.99 21.85
CA ARG A 3 3.88 1.75 21.28
C ARG A 3 2.70 2.15 20.39
N VAL A 4 2.95 2.50 19.13
CA VAL A 4 1.86 2.83 18.19
C VAL A 4 1.10 1.55 17.90
N ILE A 5 -0.09 1.44 18.48
CA ILE A 5 -1.03 0.36 18.23
C ILE A 5 -1.56 0.55 16.81
N LEU A 6 -1.37 -0.43 15.95
CA LEU A 6 -2.07 -0.47 14.67
C LEU A 6 -3.56 -0.63 14.97
N LYS A 7 -4.34 0.41 14.67
CA LYS A 7 -5.79 0.32 14.65
C LYS A 7 -6.25 -0.29 13.33
N ASP A 8 -7.37 -1.00 13.36
CA ASP A 8 -7.96 -1.64 12.18
C ASP A 8 -8.36 -0.66 11.07
N LYS A 9 -8.59 0.62 11.44
CA LYS A 9 -8.98 1.67 10.51
C LYS A 9 -8.18 2.94 10.76
N ILE A 10 -7.47 3.39 9.75
CA ILE A 10 -6.72 4.65 9.74
C ILE A 10 -7.22 5.49 8.58
N THR A 11 -7.68 6.71 8.86
CA THR A 11 -8.21 7.64 7.85
C THR A 11 -7.16 8.70 7.55
N HIS A 12 -6.77 8.82 6.28
CA HIS A 12 -5.88 9.88 5.79
C HIS A 12 -6.54 10.65 4.66
N LYS A 13 -6.11 11.91 4.48
CA LYS A 13 -6.53 12.73 3.34
C LYS A 13 -5.89 12.19 2.05
N LEU A 14 -6.64 12.28 0.96
CA LEU A 14 -6.12 12.06 -0.39
C LEU A 14 -5.50 13.37 -0.88
N ASN A 15 -4.20 13.36 -1.17
CA ASN A 15 -3.47 14.52 -1.65
C ASN A 15 -3.28 14.44 -3.16
N LYS A 16 -3.39 15.58 -3.86
CA LYS A 16 -3.10 15.66 -5.29
C LYS A 16 -1.60 15.89 -5.49
N ASN A 17 -0.94 14.99 -6.21
CA ASN A 17 0.51 15.08 -6.47
C ASN A 17 0.83 15.63 -7.86
N GLY A 18 -0.13 15.56 -8.79
CA GLY A 18 0.06 16.01 -10.17
C GLY A 18 -1.28 16.20 -10.88
N ARG A 19 -1.25 16.40 -12.20
CA ARG A 19 -2.47 16.61 -13.01
C ARG A 19 -3.44 15.42 -12.93
N TYR A 20 -2.90 14.21 -12.89
CA TYR A 20 -3.67 12.96 -12.95
C TYR A 20 -3.36 11.97 -11.81
N SER A 21 -2.56 12.38 -10.82
CA SER A 21 -2.07 11.48 -9.78
C SER A 21 -2.40 12.00 -8.39
N TYR A 22 -2.86 11.09 -7.54
CA TYR A 22 -3.11 11.32 -6.13
C TYR A 22 -2.26 10.38 -5.29
N SER A 23 -1.96 10.78 -4.06
CA SER A 23 -1.30 9.95 -3.07
C SER A 23 -2.08 9.93 -1.76
N VAL A 24 -1.96 8.83 -1.05
CA VAL A 24 -2.37 8.72 0.35
C VAL A 24 -1.15 8.40 1.18
N ILE A 25 -1.09 8.89 2.40
CA ILE A 25 -0.01 8.58 3.32
C ILE A 25 -0.24 7.18 3.85
N ILE A 26 0.76 6.31 3.64
CA ILE A 26 0.81 4.99 4.26
C ILE A 26 1.59 5.14 5.57
N PRO A 27 0.99 4.80 6.73
CA PRO A 27 1.68 4.87 8.01
C PRO A 27 2.97 4.07 8.03
N LYS A 28 3.99 4.61 8.72
CA LYS A 28 5.32 3.99 8.82
C LYS A 28 5.26 2.59 9.42
N GLU A 29 4.31 2.34 10.30
CA GLU A 29 4.08 1.05 10.96
C GLU A 29 3.66 -0.04 9.96
N VAL A 30 2.82 0.31 8.98
CA VAL A 30 2.40 -0.60 7.91
C VAL A 30 3.59 -0.95 7.03
N VAL A 31 4.34 0.05 6.59
CA VAL A 31 5.55 -0.12 5.76
C VAL A 31 6.55 -1.04 6.46
N LYS A 32 6.80 -0.82 7.76
CA LYS A 32 7.68 -1.68 8.56
C LYS A 32 7.17 -3.12 8.68
N LYS A 33 5.89 -3.30 9.00
CA LYS A 33 5.31 -4.65 9.15
C LYS A 33 5.32 -5.44 7.86
N PHE A 34 5.10 -4.79 6.73
CA PHE A 34 5.12 -5.43 5.41
C PHE A 34 6.54 -5.58 4.87
N GLY A 35 7.56 -5.03 5.55
CA GLY A 35 8.95 -5.08 5.08
C GLY A 35 9.19 -4.25 3.81
N TRP A 36 8.30 -3.31 3.52
CA TRP A 36 8.32 -2.47 2.33
C TRP A 36 9.46 -1.46 2.38
N ARG A 37 10.03 -1.18 1.21
CA ARG A 37 11.14 -0.23 1.03
C ARG A 37 10.74 0.91 0.12
N GLU A 38 11.43 2.03 0.27
CA GLU A 38 11.27 3.17 -0.63
C GLU A 38 11.57 2.75 -2.08
N LYS A 39 10.84 3.33 -3.04
CA LYS A 39 11.03 3.13 -4.50
C LYS A 39 10.85 1.68 -4.99
N GLN A 40 10.34 0.77 -4.16
CA GLN A 40 10.00 -0.58 -4.60
C GLN A 40 8.75 -0.57 -5.50
N LYS A 41 8.59 -1.63 -6.30
CA LYS A 41 7.39 -1.84 -7.11
C LYS A 41 6.27 -2.45 -6.26
N LEU A 42 5.05 -1.98 -6.44
CA LEU A 42 3.84 -2.48 -5.81
C LEU A 42 2.76 -2.68 -6.87
N ASN A 43 1.90 -3.67 -6.66
CA ASN A 43 0.71 -3.89 -7.48
C ASN A 43 -0.47 -3.15 -6.89
N LEU A 44 -1.25 -2.51 -7.75
CA LEU A 44 -2.46 -1.78 -7.38
C LEU A 44 -3.64 -2.43 -8.11
N GLU A 45 -4.47 -3.16 -7.36
CA GLU A 45 -5.70 -3.75 -7.86
C GLU A 45 -6.87 -2.83 -7.53
N ILE A 46 -7.71 -2.56 -8.52
CA ILE A 46 -8.86 -1.65 -8.41
C ILE A 46 -10.14 -2.47 -8.45
N ASP A 47 -10.89 -2.46 -7.35
CA ASP A 47 -12.26 -2.96 -7.30
C ASP A 47 -13.23 -1.77 -7.39
N LEU A 48 -13.76 -1.56 -8.60
CA LEU A 48 -14.68 -0.46 -8.89
C LEU A 48 -16.05 -0.66 -8.21
N ARG A 49 -16.49 -1.91 -8.01
CA ARG A 49 -17.79 -2.20 -7.40
C ARG A 49 -17.77 -1.91 -5.90
N GLY A 50 -16.71 -2.37 -5.24
CA GLY A 50 -16.50 -2.13 -3.81
C GLY A 50 -15.94 -0.75 -3.48
N LYS A 51 -15.52 0.04 -4.48
CA LYS A 51 -14.75 1.29 -4.34
C LYS A 51 -13.50 1.08 -3.47
N LYS A 52 -12.76 0.01 -3.74
CA LYS A 52 -11.56 -0.38 -2.98
C LYS A 52 -10.34 -0.38 -3.88
N ILE A 53 -9.22 0.01 -3.28
CA ILE A 53 -7.89 -0.16 -3.86
C ILE A 53 -7.14 -1.13 -2.96
N ILE A 54 -6.60 -2.19 -3.55
CA ILE A 54 -5.80 -3.19 -2.83
C ILE A 54 -4.36 -3.04 -3.31
N ILE A 55 -3.46 -2.73 -2.38
CA ILE A 55 -2.03 -2.59 -2.65
C ILE A 55 -1.35 -3.88 -2.19
N LYS A 56 -0.64 -4.55 -3.11
CA LYS A 56 0.07 -5.82 -2.85
C LYS A 56 1.53 -5.71 -3.25
N ASP A 57 2.36 -6.56 -2.68
CA ASP A 57 3.74 -6.72 -3.12
C ASP A 57 3.81 -7.19 -4.58
N TRP A 58 4.76 -6.61 -5.32
CA TRP A 58 5.05 -7.05 -6.67
C TRP A 58 5.90 -8.33 -6.63
N LEU A 59 5.27 -9.47 -6.88
CA LEU A 59 5.96 -10.74 -7.08
C LEU A 59 6.29 -10.91 -8.57
N PRO A 60 7.57 -11.02 -8.96
CA PRO A 60 7.92 -11.31 -10.35
C PRO A 60 7.41 -12.69 -10.73
N ALA A 61 6.71 -12.79 -11.88
CA ALA A 61 6.01 -13.99 -12.36
C ALA A 61 6.86 -15.29 -12.34
N ARG A 62 8.19 -15.17 -12.40
CA ARG A 62 9.13 -16.30 -12.34
C ARG A 62 9.13 -17.04 -10.99
N LYS A 63 8.66 -16.42 -9.90
CA LYS A 63 8.58 -17.05 -8.56
C LYS A 63 7.20 -17.64 -8.23
N ALA A 64 6.16 -17.36 -9.02
CA ALA A 64 4.79 -17.83 -8.74
C ALA A 64 4.57 -19.32 -9.11
N LYS A 65 5.46 -19.93 -9.90
CA LYS A 65 5.38 -21.34 -10.35
C LYS A 65 6.26 -22.33 -9.57
N LYS A 66 6.90 -21.91 -8.49
CA LYS A 66 7.67 -22.79 -7.59
C LYS A 66 6.98 -22.87 -6.22
N LYS A 67 5.82 -23.51 -6.18
CA LYS A 67 5.29 -24.10 -4.95
C LYS A 67 4.33 -25.21 -5.29
#